data_AF-A0A9E3N0Q5-F1
#
_entry.id   AF-A0A9E3N0Q5-F1
#
_cell.length_a   1.000
_cell.length_b   1.000
_cell.length_c   1.000
_cell.angle_alpha   90.00
_cell.angle_beta   90.00
_cell.angle_gamma   90.00
#
_symmetry.space_group_name_H-M   'P 1'
#
loop_
_entity.id
_entity.type
_entity.pdbx_description
1 polymer ?
#
loop_
_entity_poly.entity_id
_entity_poly.type
_entity_poly.pdbx_seq_one_letter_code
_entity_poly.pdbx_strand_id
1 'polypeptide(L)'
;MIDDLLGARSRAWLEAPHGMRALASEDAFQDHVAEMAAAAGTRDIGASSDDLPGLLVDVALGSPAVCALRALRRIAPELAWDDPCLLGAAAEVAWSFRALFNQHDAVALLRRDGDDHYWRRVLSYCARHNLQATLDEYAHYLVDAKVLGAKAAEDRAIGVARAMAQALAIRPSQIDVDDVRVDGESLAIRKFQMRGRFAMRLADYKDEDGAVARLGGVRDAFNSPFRPFVLATTSVGQEGLDFHPYCYRVYHWNLPGNPVDLEQREGRVHRYKGHAVRLNLAERQTTVVRGRGQAPDDPWKRMFEHARSEAAVDTDLIPYWIYEGSVRVERCVPMLPFSREVTRLAWLKRSLTVYRLAFGQPRQDDLLRYLETLVGEGIDATTLEALQIRLQPGSRDVPDDQPPGTEILDRPPLPCPR
;
A
#
# COMPACT_ATOMS: atom_id res chain seq x y z
N MET A 1 6.10 -11.11 -36.71
CA MET A 1 7.41 -11.76 -36.99
C MET A 1 8.07 -12.38 -35.75
N ILE A 2 8.53 -11.61 -34.74
CA ILE A 2 9.17 -12.19 -33.54
C ILE A 2 8.20 -13.11 -32.80
N ASP A 3 6.95 -12.67 -32.62
CA ASP A 3 5.90 -13.50 -32.01
C ASP A 3 5.65 -14.79 -32.81
N ASP A 4 5.58 -14.70 -34.15
CA ASP A 4 5.40 -15.87 -35.01
C ASP A 4 6.61 -16.83 -34.95
N LEU A 5 7.83 -16.29 -34.85
CA LEU A 5 9.07 -17.06 -34.70
C LEU A 5 9.16 -17.76 -33.35
N LEU A 6 8.59 -17.15 -32.31
CA LEU A 6 8.53 -17.71 -30.95
C LEU A 6 7.30 -18.60 -30.73
N GLY A 7 6.39 -18.69 -31.70
CA GLY A 7 5.11 -19.40 -31.56
C GLY A 7 4.18 -18.77 -30.53
N ALA A 8 4.34 -17.47 -30.25
CA ALA A 8 3.60 -16.74 -29.23
C ALA A 8 2.18 -16.37 -29.70
N ARG A 9 1.24 -16.36 -28.75
CA ARG A 9 -0.19 -16.08 -28.95
C ARG A 9 -0.58 -14.62 -28.75
N SER A 10 0.38 -13.73 -28.53
CA SER A 10 0.19 -12.28 -28.36
C SER A 10 -0.56 -11.64 -29.54
N ARG A 11 -0.27 -12.04 -30.78
CA ARG A 11 -1.01 -11.55 -31.95
C ARG A 11 -2.49 -11.92 -31.92
N ALA A 12 -2.80 -13.16 -31.56
CA ALA A 12 -4.19 -13.60 -31.41
C ALA A 12 -4.91 -12.80 -30.33
N TRP A 13 -4.22 -12.45 -29.24
CA TRP A 13 -4.76 -11.57 -28.20
C TRP A 13 -4.95 -10.11 -28.67
N LEU A 14 -4.07 -9.55 -29.50
CA LEU A 14 -4.23 -8.19 -30.03
C LEU A 14 -5.54 -8.04 -30.83
N GLU A 15 -5.82 -9.03 -31.68
CA GLU A 15 -6.95 -9.02 -32.62
C GLU A 15 -8.26 -9.58 -32.00
N ALA A 16 -8.18 -10.23 -30.83
CA ALA A 16 -9.33 -10.85 -30.19
C ALA A 16 -10.40 -9.82 -29.76
N PRO A 17 -11.71 -10.15 -29.89
CA PRO A 17 -12.80 -9.27 -29.45
C PRO A 17 -12.77 -8.91 -27.96
N HIS A 18 -12.17 -9.76 -27.14
CA HIS A 18 -11.97 -9.60 -25.69
C HIS A 18 -10.49 -9.34 -25.33
N GLY A 19 -9.67 -9.01 -26.33
CA GLY A 19 -8.24 -8.76 -26.20
C GLY A 19 -7.90 -7.28 -26.03
N MET A 20 -6.73 -6.84 -26.53
CA MET A 20 -6.29 -5.44 -26.40
C MET A 20 -7.32 -4.44 -26.93
N ARG A 21 -8.01 -4.81 -28.01
CA ARG A 21 -9.07 -4.01 -28.63
C ARG A 21 -10.22 -3.68 -27.68
N ALA A 22 -10.48 -4.51 -26.67
CA ALA A 22 -11.56 -4.32 -25.71
C ALA A 22 -11.23 -3.33 -24.58
N LEU A 23 -9.97 -2.89 -24.46
CA LEU A 23 -9.54 -2.02 -23.35
C LEU A 23 -10.16 -0.62 -23.40
N ALA A 24 -10.49 -0.13 -24.60
CA ALA A 24 -11.20 1.14 -24.76
C ALA A 24 -11.93 1.24 -26.08
N SER A 25 -13.03 1.99 -26.07
CA SER A 25 -13.85 2.27 -27.26
C SER A 25 -13.46 3.57 -27.98
N GLU A 26 -12.36 4.21 -27.60
CA GLU A 26 -11.89 5.46 -28.21
C GLU A 26 -11.40 5.21 -29.65
N ASP A 27 -11.92 5.94 -30.65
CA ASP A 27 -11.58 5.73 -32.07
C ASP A 27 -10.07 5.75 -32.33
N ALA A 28 -9.36 6.74 -31.77
CA ALA A 28 -7.90 6.82 -31.90
C ALA A 28 -7.15 5.62 -31.29
N PHE A 29 -7.71 4.99 -30.25
CA PHE A 29 -7.13 3.77 -29.69
C PHE A 29 -7.40 2.56 -30.59
N GLN A 30 -8.61 2.48 -31.15
CA GLN A 30 -8.95 1.43 -32.12
C GLN A 30 -8.07 1.50 -33.36
N ASP A 31 -7.81 2.71 -33.87
CA ASP A 31 -6.88 2.95 -34.97
C ASP A 31 -5.46 2.53 -34.60
N HIS A 32 -5.00 2.86 -33.40
CA HIS A 32 -3.68 2.46 -32.91
C HIS A 32 -3.52 0.93 -32.80
N VAL A 33 -4.55 0.22 -32.30
CA VAL A 33 -4.56 -1.25 -32.24
C VAL A 33 -4.55 -1.84 -33.65
N ALA A 34 -5.29 -1.26 -34.59
CA ALA A 34 -5.29 -1.70 -35.99
C ALA A 34 -3.93 -1.48 -36.66
N GLU A 35 -3.28 -0.34 -36.42
CA GLU A 35 -1.92 -0.05 -36.90
C GLU A 35 -0.89 -1.02 -36.30
N MET A 36 -0.98 -1.30 -34.99
CA MET A 36 -0.13 -2.27 -34.33
C MET A 36 -0.32 -3.69 -34.89
N ALA A 37 -1.56 -4.12 -35.16
CA ALA A 37 -1.85 -5.42 -35.76
C ALA A 37 -1.30 -5.51 -37.20
N ALA A 38 -1.42 -4.43 -37.98
CA ALA A 38 -0.84 -4.34 -39.31
C ALA A 38 0.69 -4.42 -39.26
N ALA A 39 1.32 -3.68 -38.35
CA ALA A 39 2.77 -3.67 -38.14
C ALA A 39 3.31 -5.03 -37.64
N ALA A 40 2.55 -5.75 -36.82
CA ALA A 40 2.90 -7.10 -36.39
C ALA A 40 2.89 -8.12 -37.55
N GLY A 41 2.03 -7.87 -38.55
CA GLY A 41 1.94 -8.64 -39.79
C GLY A 41 3.04 -8.34 -40.81
N THR A 42 3.65 -7.15 -40.78
CA THR A 42 4.79 -6.82 -41.63
C THR A 42 6.07 -7.48 -41.10
N ARG A 43 6.81 -8.16 -41.97
CA ARG A 43 8.08 -8.84 -41.64
C ARG A 43 9.31 -7.93 -41.78
N ASP A 44 9.10 -6.65 -42.06
CA ASP A 44 10.17 -5.67 -42.23
C ASP A 44 10.24 -4.76 -40.99
N ILE A 45 11.35 -4.82 -40.26
CA ILE A 45 11.60 -4.02 -39.05
C ILE A 45 12.33 -2.70 -39.43
N GLY A 46 12.56 -2.46 -40.73
CA GLY A 46 13.36 -1.34 -41.20
C GLY A 46 14.82 -1.42 -40.74
N ALA A 47 15.60 -0.39 -41.05
CA ALA A 47 16.96 -0.27 -40.53
C ALA A 47 16.90 0.00 -39.01
N SER A 48 17.59 -0.83 -38.21
CA SER A 48 17.72 -0.62 -36.77
C SER A 48 18.37 0.74 -36.53
N SER A 49 17.62 1.66 -35.93
CA SER A 49 18.21 2.90 -35.39
C SER A 49 19.13 2.55 -34.22
N ASP A 50 20.23 3.29 -34.06
CA ASP A 50 21.15 3.16 -32.92
C ASP A 50 20.43 3.39 -31.57
N ASP A 51 19.29 4.07 -31.58
CA ASP A 51 18.47 4.35 -30.40
C ASP A 51 17.53 3.20 -29.99
N LEU A 52 17.30 2.21 -30.87
CA LEU A 52 16.33 1.14 -30.64
C LEU A 52 16.66 0.28 -29.39
N PRO A 53 17.91 -0.14 -29.16
CA PRO A 53 18.25 -0.90 -27.95
C PRO A 53 17.97 -0.11 -26.67
N GLY A 54 18.28 1.19 -26.65
CA GLY A 54 18.01 2.06 -25.50
C GLY A 54 16.51 2.16 -25.21
N LEU A 55 15.71 2.36 -26.25
CA LEU A 55 14.25 2.37 -26.13
C LEU A 55 13.70 1.04 -25.60
N LEU A 56 14.17 -0.10 -26.10
CA LEU A 56 13.73 -1.41 -25.62
C LEU A 56 14.08 -1.64 -24.15
N VAL A 57 15.25 -1.16 -23.70
CA VAL A 57 15.63 -1.19 -22.29
C VAL A 57 14.69 -0.32 -21.44
N ASP A 58 14.40 0.91 -21.87
CA ASP A 58 13.48 1.81 -21.17
C ASP A 58 12.07 1.21 -21.07
N VAL A 59 11.57 0.59 -22.14
CA VAL A 59 10.28 -0.10 -22.14
C VAL A 59 10.32 -1.31 -21.22
N ALA A 60 11.36 -2.13 -21.29
CA ALA A 60 11.48 -3.35 -20.47
C ALA A 60 11.59 -3.04 -18.97
N LEU A 61 12.23 -1.93 -18.59
CA LEU A 61 12.41 -1.53 -17.20
C LEU A 61 11.27 -0.65 -16.68
N GLY A 62 10.74 0.23 -17.53
CA GLY A 62 9.88 1.33 -17.12
C GLY A 62 8.42 1.23 -17.55
N SER A 63 8.05 0.32 -18.46
CA SER A 63 6.67 0.22 -18.91
C SER A 63 5.77 -0.33 -17.79
N PRO A 64 4.69 0.37 -17.40
CA PRO A 64 3.73 -0.16 -16.44
C PRO A 64 3.12 -1.48 -16.89
N ALA A 65 2.93 -1.69 -18.20
CA ALA A 65 2.44 -2.95 -18.75
C ALA A 65 3.43 -4.10 -18.54
N VAL A 66 4.72 -3.89 -18.83
CA VAL A 66 5.77 -4.91 -18.64
C VAL A 66 5.98 -5.18 -17.14
N CYS A 67 5.93 -4.15 -16.31
CA CYS A 67 6.05 -4.31 -14.87
C CYS A 67 4.88 -5.08 -14.26
N ALA A 68 3.64 -4.74 -14.64
CA ALA A 68 2.44 -5.46 -14.24
C ALA A 68 2.47 -6.91 -14.75
N LEU A 69 2.84 -7.14 -16.01
CA LEU A 69 2.96 -8.47 -16.60
C LEU A 69 3.90 -9.35 -15.77
N ARG A 70 5.10 -8.85 -15.46
CA ARG A 70 6.06 -9.56 -14.60
C ARG A 70 5.48 -9.82 -13.21
N ALA A 71 4.91 -8.81 -12.55
CA ALA A 71 4.34 -8.97 -11.21
C ALA A 71 3.19 -10.01 -11.15
N LEU A 72 2.31 -10.01 -12.15
CA LEU A 72 1.21 -10.97 -12.28
C LEU A 72 1.72 -12.39 -12.59
N ARG A 73 2.72 -12.50 -13.48
CA ARG A 73 3.34 -13.79 -13.81
C ARG A 73 4.06 -14.43 -12.62
N ARG A 74 4.58 -13.61 -11.71
CA ARG A 74 5.25 -14.05 -10.48
C ARG A 74 4.29 -14.72 -9.49
N ILE A 75 3.06 -14.22 -9.40
CA ILE A 75 2.00 -14.80 -8.56
C ILE A 75 1.17 -15.88 -9.26
N ALA A 76 1.27 -15.97 -10.59
CA ALA A 76 0.64 -17.01 -11.41
C ALA A 76 1.68 -17.69 -12.33
N PRO A 77 2.66 -18.41 -11.76
CA PRO A 77 3.78 -18.95 -12.53
C PRO A 77 3.40 -20.09 -13.49
N GLU A 78 2.16 -20.55 -13.45
CA GLU A 78 1.60 -21.59 -14.29
C GLU A 78 1.21 -21.06 -15.68
N LEU A 79 0.95 -19.76 -15.81
CA LEU A 79 0.55 -19.14 -17.08
C LEU A 79 1.75 -18.97 -18.01
N ALA A 80 1.55 -19.06 -19.33
CA ALA A 80 2.60 -18.68 -20.28
C ALA A 80 2.72 -17.14 -20.36
N TRP A 81 3.86 -16.61 -20.80
CA TRP A 81 4.06 -15.16 -20.95
C TRP A 81 3.09 -14.51 -21.95
N ASP A 82 2.67 -15.29 -22.93
CA ASP A 82 1.74 -14.92 -24.00
C ASP A 82 0.30 -15.34 -23.70
N ASP A 83 0.00 -15.73 -22.45
CA ASP A 83 -1.34 -16.13 -22.08
C ASP A 83 -2.33 -14.95 -22.19
N PRO A 84 -3.45 -15.09 -22.93
CA PRO A 84 -4.38 -13.99 -23.15
C PRO A 84 -4.96 -13.38 -21.87
N CYS A 85 -5.20 -14.19 -20.83
CA CYS A 85 -5.71 -13.70 -19.55
C CYS A 85 -4.64 -12.88 -18.82
N LEU A 86 -3.39 -13.32 -18.87
CA LEU A 86 -2.26 -12.61 -18.28
C LEU A 86 -1.98 -11.28 -19.01
N LEU A 87 -1.98 -11.29 -20.35
CA LEU A 87 -1.81 -10.09 -21.17
C LEU A 87 -2.94 -9.08 -20.93
N GLY A 88 -4.19 -9.56 -20.90
CA GLY A 88 -5.36 -8.73 -20.60
C GLY A 88 -5.29 -8.09 -19.21
N ALA A 89 -4.94 -8.87 -18.19
CA ALA A 89 -4.77 -8.40 -16.82
C ALA A 89 -3.65 -7.34 -16.71
N ALA A 90 -2.50 -7.56 -17.35
CA ALA A 90 -1.40 -6.58 -17.37
C ALA A 90 -1.80 -5.29 -18.09
N ALA A 91 -2.55 -5.39 -19.20
CA ALA A 91 -3.00 -4.25 -19.96
C ALA A 91 -4.06 -3.42 -19.22
N GLU A 92 -4.95 -4.06 -18.45
CA GLU A 92 -5.90 -3.36 -17.56
C GLU A 92 -5.15 -2.49 -16.54
N VAL A 93 -4.14 -3.04 -15.88
CA VAL A 93 -3.29 -2.27 -14.92
C VAL A 93 -2.58 -1.12 -15.62
N ALA A 94 -1.99 -1.38 -16.80
CA ALA A 94 -1.31 -0.37 -17.60
C ALA A 94 -2.26 0.78 -18.00
N TRP A 95 -3.52 0.46 -18.31
CA TRP A 95 -4.53 1.44 -18.65
C TRP A 95 -4.83 2.37 -17.47
N SER A 96 -4.95 1.83 -16.26
CA SER A 96 -5.12 2.63 -15.05
C SER A 96 -3.90 3.51 -14.77
N PHE A 97 -2.68 3.03 -15.02
CA PHE A 97 -1.47 3.86 -14.95
C PHE A 97 -1.47 4.96 -16.01
N ARG A 98 -1.92 4.68 -17.24
CA ARG A 98 -2.07 5.71 -18.28
C ARG A 98 -3.01 6.82 -17.80
N ALA A 99 -4.14 6.46 -17.21
CA ALA A 99 -5.07 7.42 -16.64
C ALA A 99 -4.43 8.25 -15.51
N LEU A 100 -3.66 7.61 -14.62
CA LEU A 100 -2.91 8.29 -13.55
C LEU A 100 -1.87 9.28 -14.13
N PHE A 101 -1.03 8.84 -15.06
CA PHE A 101 0.01 9.68 -15.65
C PHE A 101 -0.55 10.78 -16.55
N ASN A 102 -1.79 10.66 -17.03
CA ASN A 102 -2.46 11.73 -17.78
C ASN A 102 -3.15 12.76 -16.87
N GLN A 103 -3.12 12.59 -15.55
CA GLN A 103 -3.60 13.62 -14.62
C GLN A 103 -2.69 14.86 -14.68
N HIS A 104 -3.30 16.05 -14.57
CA HIS A 104 -2.61 17.33 -14.75
C HIS A 104 -1.43 17.51 -13.80
N ASP A 105 -1.54 17.03 -12.57
CA ASP A 105 -0.49 17.07 -11.56
C ASP A 105 0.66 16.08 -11.85
N ALA A 106 0.36 14.88 -12.34
CA ALA A 106 1.38 13.93 -12.81
C ALA A 106 2.15 14.50 -14.01
N VAL A 107 1.43 15.06 -14.99
CA VAL A 107 2.03 15.74 -16.14
C VAL A 107 2.91 16.90 -15.71
N ALA A 108 2.42 17.76 -14.80
CA ALA A 108 3.19 18.89 -14.29
C ALA A 108 4.44 18.46 -13.52
N LEU A 109 4.38 17.34 -12.78
CA LEU A 109 5.51 16.81 -12.04
C LEU A 109 6.60 16.27 -12.98
N LEU A 110 6.22 15.53 -14.02
CA LEU A 110 7.15 14.84 -14.91
C LEU A 110 7.67 15.72 -16.06
N ARG A 111 6.95 16.77 -16.45
CA ARG A 111 7.39 17.71 -17.50
C ARG A 111 8.46 18.70 -17.06
N ARG A 112 8.80 18.76 -15.76
CA ARG A 112 9.57 19.88 -15.20
C ARG A 112 10.92 20.17 -15.88
N ASP A 113 11.62 19.18 -16.46
CA ASP A 113 12.93 19.44 -17.08
C ASP A 113 13.21 18.58 -18.34
N GLY A 114 13.39 19.21 -19.51
CA GLY A 114 13.93 18.59 -20.75
C GLY A 114 13.09 18.78 -22.03
N ASP A 115 13.62 18.33 -23.17
CA ASP A 115 12.93 18.33 -24.48
C ASP A 115 12.37 16.94 -24.87
N ASP A 116 12.55 15.92 -24.02
CA ASP A 116 12.10 14.56 -24.31
C ASP A 116 10.57 14.42 -24.38
N HIS A 117 10.11 13.52 -25.25
CA HIS A 117 8.71 13.11 -25.32
C HIS A 117 8.19 12.63 -23.96
N TYR A 118 6.99 13.07 -23.60
CA TYR A 118 6.38 12.80 -22.29
C TYR A 118 6.35 11.31 -21.92
N TRP A 119 6.03 10.43 -22.88
CA TRP A 119 5.95 8.99 -22.64
C TRP A 119 7.31 8.37 -22.25
N ARG A 120 8.43 8.85 -22.81
CA ARG A 120 9.78 8.38 -22.42
C ARG A 120 10.09 8.75 -20.97
N ARG A 121 9.63 9.91 -20.52
CA ARG A 121 9.80 10.32 -19.11
C ARG A 121 9.01 9.46 -18.15
N VAL A 122 7.81 9.05 -18.54
CA VAL A 122 7.02 8.10 -17.74
C VAL A 122 7.79 6.79 -17.58
N LEU A 123 8.35 6.24 -18.66
CA LEU A 123 9.19 5.03 -18.59
C LEU A 123 10.39 5.24 -17.66
N SER A 124 11.15 6.31 -17.87
CA SER A 124 12.34 6.61 -17.08
C SER A 124 12.02 6.84 -15.60
N TYR A 125 10.91 7.52 -15.29
CA TYR A 125 10.42 7.71 -13.93
C TYR A 125 10.07 6.37 -13.27
N CYS A 126 9.32 5.52 -13.95
CA CYS A 126 8.95 4.20 -13.44
C CYS A 126 10.17 3.31 -13.19
N ALA A 127 11.17 3.35 -14.08
CA ALA A 127 12.42 2.61 -13.92
C ALA A 127 13.25 3.15 -12.74
N ARG A 128 13.48 4.48 -12.66
CA ARG A 128 14.28 5.11 -11.60
C ARG A 128 13.68 4.93 -10.20
N HIS A 129 12.36 4.88 -10.10
CA HIS A 129 11.65 4.72 -8.84
C HIS A 129 11.14 3.29 -8.61
N ASN A 130 11.70 2.30 -9.33
CA ASN A 130 11.47 0.87 -9.12
C ASN A 130 9.98 0.45 -9.11
N LEU A 131 9.20 0.90 -10.09
CA LEU A 131 7.80 0.50 -10.22
C LEU A 131 7.63 -1.04 -10.20
N GLN A 132 8.59 -1.77 -10.76
CA GLN A 132 8.61 -3.24 -10.70
C GLN A 132 8.50 -3.75 -9.27
N ALA A 133 9.37 -3.30 -8.37
CA ALA A 133 9.40 -3.76 -6.98
C ALA A 133 8.08 -3.43 -6.25
N THR A 134 7.54 -2.24 -6.49
CA THR A 134 6.25 -1.81 -5.94
C THR A 134 5.12 -2.73 -6.38
N LEU A 135 5.06 -3.10 -7.67
CA LEU A 135 4.01 -3.98 -8.19
C LEU A 135 4.20 -5.43 -7.73
N ASP A 136 5.43 -5.92 -7.61
CA ASP A 136 5.71 -7.26 -7.09
C ASP A 136 5.23 -7.43 -5.65
N GLU A 137 5.55 -6.45 -4.81
CA GLU A 137 5.11 -6.39 -3.42
C GLU A 137 3.58 -6.31 -3.31
N TYR A 138 2.97 -5.44 -4.11
CA TYR A 138 1.52 -5.26 -4.08
C TYR A 138 0.78 -6.49 -4.61
N ALA A 139 1.26 -7.12 -5.67
CA ALA A 139 0.72 -8.37 -6.19
C ALA A 139 0.77 -9.48 -5.13
N HIS A 140 1.93 -9.67 -4.49
CA HIS A 140 2.09 -10.65 -3.41
C HIS A 140 1.08 -10.41 -2.28
N TYR A 141 0.97 -9.17 -1.81
CA TYR A 141 0.02 -8.82 -0.75
C TYR A 141 -1.45 -9.06 -1.16
N LEU A 142 -1.81 -8.69 -2.40
CA LEU A 142 -3.19 -8.83 -2.89
C LEU A 142 -3.65 -10.27 -3.03
N VAL A 143 -2.74 -11.23 -3.28
CA VAL A 143 -3.09 -12.65 -3.33
C VAL A 143 -3.72 -13.11 -2.02
N ASP A 144 -3.14 -12.72 -0.88
CA ASP A 144 -3.67 -13.06 0.43
C ASP A 144 -4.88 -12.18 0.77
N ALA A 145 -4.76 -10.86 0.59
CA ALA A 145 -5.78 -9.89 0.98
C ALA A 145 -7.12 -10.05 0.24
N LYS A 146 -7.09 -10.58 -1.00
CA LYS A 146 -8.29 -10.87 -1.80
C LYS A 146 -8.64 -12.36 -1.84
N VAL A 147 -7.96 -13.19 -1.03
CA VAL A 147 -8.19 -14.65 -0.92
C VAL A 147 -8.14 -15.33 -2.30
N LEU A 148 -7.07 -15.05 -3.04
CA LEU A 148 -6.85 -15.54 -4.40
C LEU A 148 -5.86 -16.71 -4.46
N GLY A 149 -5.16 -17.03 -3.36
CA GLY A 149 -4.13 -18.06 -3.34
C GLY A 149 -4.59 -19.45 -3.80
N ALA A 150 -5.82 -19.83 -3.47
CA ALA A 150 -6.42 -21.12 -3.84
C ALA A 150 -7.18 -21.12 -5.17
N LYS A 151 -7.26 -19.98 -5.87
CA LYS A 151 -7.95 -19.89 -7.17
C LYS A 151 -7.06 -20.36 -8.32
N ALA A 152 -7.67 -20.62 -9.47
CA ALA A 152 -6.97 -20.90 -10.71
C ALA A 152 -6.02 -19.73 -11.07
N ALA A 153 -4.97 -20.04 -11.83
CA ALA A 153 -3.92 -19.07 -12.16
C ALA A 153 -4.48 -17.87 -12.94
N GLU A 154 -5.44 -18.09 -13.86
CA GLU A 154 -6.11 -17.02 -14.59
C GLU A 154 -6.92 -16.12 -13.64
N ASP A 155 -7.75 -16.70 -12.78
CA ASP A 155 -8.59 -15.97 -11.82
C ASP A 155 -7.76 -15.16 -10.83
N ARG A 156 -6.61 -15.71 -10.43
CA ARG A 156 -5.66 -15.04 -9.53
C ARG A 156 -5.03 -13.83 -10.22
N ALA A 157 -4.55 -13.96 -11.46
CA ALA A 157 -3.99 -12.84 -12.21
C ALA A 157 -5.03 -11.74 -12.48
N ILE A 158 -6.24 -12.12 -12.94
CA ILE A 158 -7.34 -11.18 -13.20
C ILE A 158 -7.79 -10.50 -11.91
N GLY A 159 -7.94 -11.25 -10.81
CA GLY A 159 -8.35 -10.71 -9.52
C GLY A 159 -7.37 -9.69 -8.94
N VAL A 160 -6.07 -9.96 -9.04
CA VAL A 160 -5.01 -9.03 -8.61
C VAL A 160 -5.00 -7.79 -9.51
N ALA A 161 -5.02 -7.95 -10.83
CA ALA A 161 -5.04 -6.83 -11.78
C ALA A 161 -6.23 -5.90 -11.55
N ARG A 162 -7.43 -6.47 -11.38
CA ARG A 162 -8.64 -5.69 -11.08
C ARG A 162 -8.53 -4.89 -9.78
N ALA A 163 -7.93 -5.48 -8.73
CA ALA A 163 -7.71 -4.77 -7.47
C ALA A 163 -6.68 -3.63 -7.62
N MET A 164 -5.62 -3.83 -8.41
CA MET A 164 -4.66 -2.76 -8.75
C MET A 164 -5.33 -1.64 -9.55
N ALA A 165 -6.10 -1.98 -10.57
CA ALA A 165 -6.82 -1.04 -11.42
C ALA A 165 -7.81 -0.19 -10.62
N GLN A 166 -8.58 -0.82 -9.70
CA GLN A 166 -9.51 -0.13 -8.80
C GLN A 166 -8.81 0.87 -7.88
N ALA A 167 -7.65 0.51 -7.31
CA ALA A 167 -6.88 1.41 -6.46
C ALA A 167 -6.33 2.62 -7.24
N LEU A 168 -5.88 2.41 -8.48
CA LEU A 168 -5.37 3.46 -9.36
C LEU A 168 -6.47 4.36 -9.95
N ALA A 169 -7.71 3.86 -10.05
CA ALA A 169 -8.83 4.58 -10.63
C ALA A 169 -9.42 5.67 -9.72
N ILE A 170 -8.95 5.80 -8.48
CA ILE A 170 -9.48 6.78 -7.55
C ILE A 170 -9.26 8.21 -8.07
N ARG A 171 -10.35 8.98 -8.15
CA ARG A 171 -10.32 10.38 -8.55
C ARG A 171 -10.65 11.27 -7.36
N PRO A 172 -9.87 12.33 -7.13
CA PRO A 172 -10.21 13.32 -6.11
C PRO A 172 -11.60 13.91 -6.34
N SER A 173 -12.35 14.12 -5.27
CA SER A 173 -13.67 14.74 -5.32
C SER A 173 -13.58 16.27 -5.48
N GLN A 174 -14.64 16.87 -6.00
CA GLN A 174 -14.85 18.30 -5.78
C GLN A 174 -15.15 18.57 -4.30
N ILE A 175 -14.70 19.72 -3.81
CA ILE A 175 -14.87 20.19 -2.45
C ILE A 175 -15.75 21.43 -2.52
N ASP A 176 -16.89 21.39 -1.84
CA ASP A 176 -17.74 22.56 -1.63
C ASP A 176 -17.10 23.46 -0.58
N VAL A 177 -16.86 24.73 -0.94
CA VAL A 177 -16.29 25.73 -0.05
C VAL A 177 -17.34 26.79 0.23
N ASP A 178 -17.53 27.08 1.53
CA ASP A 178 -18.39 28.16 1.98
C ASP A 178 -17.64 29.50 1.79
N ASP A 179 -18.22 30.36 0.95
CA ASP A 179 -17.80 31.74 0.73
C ASP A 179 -18.72 32.66 1.52
N VAL A 180 -18.24 33.05 2.69
CA VAL A 180 -18.96 33.92 3.62
C VAL A 180 -18.76 35.37 3.20
N ARG A 181 -19.84 36.01 2.76
CA ARG A 181 -19.84 37.43 2.36
C ARG A 181 -20.79 38.23 3.24
N VAL A 182 -20.44 39.48 3.47
CA VAL A 182 -21.32 40.43 4.14
C VAL A 182 -22.14 41.14 3.06
N ASP A 183 -23.46 41.10 3.20
CA ASP A 183 -24.43 41.78 2.34
C ASP A 183 -25.27 42.73 3.19
N GLY A 184 -24.87 44.01 3.24
CA GLY A 184 -25.43 44.99 4.16
C GLY A 184 -25.20 44.62 5.63
N GLU A 185 -26.28 44.49 6.40
CA GLU A 185 -26.27 44.02 7.79
C GLU A 185 -26.40 42.50 7.93
N SER A 186 -26.45 41.75 6.83
CA SER A 186 -26.66 40.30 6.81
C SER A 186 -25.42 39.53 6.35
N LEU A 187 -25.28 38.29 6.84
CA LEU A 187 -24.27 37.34 6.37
C LEU A 187 -24.88 36.42 5.31
N ALA A 188 -24.31 36.43 4.11
CA ALA A 188 -24.68 35.53 3.02
C ALA A 188 -23.59 34.46 2.85
N ILE A 189 -23.96 33.20 3.03
CA ILE A 189 -23.07 32.06 2.76
C ILE A 189 -23.37 31.56 1.35
N ARG A 190 -22.46 31.80 0.42
CA ARG A 190 -22.50 31.20 -0.92
C ARG A 190 -21.60 29.97 -0.94
N LYS A 191 -21.80 29.10 -1.93
CA LYS A 191 -20.92 27.96 -2.17
C LYS A 191 -20.25 28.08 -3.53
N PHE A 192 -18.97 27.74 -3.58
CA PHE A 192 -18.28 27.46 -4.82
C PHE A 192 -17.54 26.14 -4.70
N GLN A 193 -17.28 25.50 -5.84
CA GLN A 193 -16.61 24.21 -5.87
C GLN A 193 -15.14 24.41 -6.23
N MET A 194 -14.27 23.74 -5.49
CA MET A 194 -12.86 23.62 -5.81
C MET A 194 -12.51 22.16 -6.05
N ARG A 195 -11.62 21.88 -7.01
CA ARG A 195 -11.13 20.52 -7.22
C ARG A 195 -10.16 20.16 -6.09
N GLY A 196 -10.49 19.15 -5.28
CA GLY A 196 -9.50 18.52 -4.42
C GLY A 196 -8.44 17.89 -5.30
N ARG A 197 -7.15 18.15 -5.07
CA ARG A 197 -6.06 17.50 -5.84
C ARG A 197 -5.33 16.44 -5.02
N PHE A 198 -5.06 16.79 -3.77
CA PHE A 198 -4.29 15.95 -2.84
C PHE A 198 -5.11 15.50 -1.63
N ALA A 199 -6.36 15.97 -1.53
CA ALA A 199 -7.25 15.69 -0.43
C ALA A 199 -8.60 15.22 -0.98
N MET A 200 -9.15 14.21 -0.32
CA MET A 200 -10.44 13.62 -0.63
C MET A 200 -11.11 13.25 0.69
N ARG A 201 -12.42 13.45 0.77
CA ARG A 201 -13.18 13.12 1.96
C ARG A 201 -13.37 11.61 2.06
N LEU A 202 -13.15 11.04 3.25
CA LEU A 202 -13.58 9.67 3.57
C LEU A 202 -15.09 9.65 3.84
N ALA A 203 -15.87 9.78 2.77
CA ALA A 203 -17.32 9.68 2.75
C ALA A 203 -17.75 9.24 1.34
N ASP A 204 -19.01 8.86 1.18
CA ASP A 204 -19.55 8.71 -0.17
C ASP A 204 -19.48 10.07 -0.88
N TYR A 205 -18.83 10.11 -2.02
CA TYR A 205 -18.69 11.33 -2.81
C TYR A 205 -19.11 11.08 -4.26
N LYS A 206 -19.62 12.12 -4.91
CA LYS A 206 -19.83 12.11 -6.35
C LYS A 206 -18.51 12.48 -7.01
N ASP A 207 -18.02 11.66 -7.92
CA ASP A 207 -16.90 12.03 -8.77
C ASP A 207 -17.32 13.16 -9.74
N GLU A 208 -16.38 13.61 -10.57
CA GLU A 208 -16.60 14.72 -11.50
C GLU A 208 -17.65 14.41 -12.58
N ASP A 209 -17.88 13.14 -12.87
CA ASP A 209 -18.87 12.63 -13.82
C ASP A 209 -20.22 12.32 -13.12
N GLY A 210 -20.34 12.62 -11.82
CA GLY A 210 -21.54 12.41 -11.01
C GLY A 210 -21.71 11.00 -10.46
N ALA A 211 -20.73 10.11 -10.68
CA ALA A 211 -20.77 8.74 -10.18
C ALA A 211 -20.46 8.69 -8.68
N VAL A 212 -21.28 7.97 -7.90
CA VAL A 212 -21.04 7.84 -6.45
C VAL A 212 -19.88 6.87 -6.22
N ALA A 213 -18.70 7.41 -5.94
CA ALA A 213 -17.57 6.65 -5.43
C ALA A 213 -17.83 6.30 -3.96
N ARG A 214 -17.96 5.00 -3.70
CA ARG A 214 -18.26 4.45 -2.38
C ARG A 214 -17.05 4.59 -1.47
N LEU A 215 -17.28 4.75 -0.16
CA LEU A 215 -16.25 4.72 0.91
C LEU A 215 -15.22 3.59 0.76
N GLY A 216 -15.62 2.43 0.21
CA GLY A 216 -14.73 1.31 -0.09
C GLY A 216 -13.61 1.62 -1.09
N GLY A 217 -13.84 2.45 -2.11
CA GLY A 217 -12.83 2.81 -3.10
C GLY A 217 -11.69 3.66 -2.51
N VAL A 218 -12.03 4.62 -1.65
CA VAL A 218 -11.04 5.43 -0.91
C VAL A 218 -10.17 4.56 -0.03
N ARG A 219 -10.78 3.61 0.67
CA ARG A 219 -10.07 2.66 1.53
C ARG A 219 -9.13 1.76 0.73
N ASP A 220 -9.60 1.19 -0.37
CA ASP A 220 -8.79 0.29 -1.20
C ASP A 220 -7.62 1.05 -1.84
N ALA A 221 -7.81 2.32 -2.24
CA ALA A 221 -6.73 3.19 -2.69
C ALA A 221 -5.72 3.52 -1.57
N PHE A 222 -6.17 3.87 -0.37
CA PHE A 222 -5.29 4.14 0.78
C PHE A 222 -4.48 2.90 1.22
N ASN A 223 -5.07 1.71 1.08
CA ASN A 223 -4.41 0.43 1.34
C ASN A 223 -3.56 -0.09 0.17
N SER A 224 -3.33 0.75 -0.85
CA SER A 224 -2.45 0.47 -1.98
C SER A 224 -1.13 1.24 -1.83
N PRO A 225 -0.09 0.93 -2.64
CA PRO A 225 1.14 1.73 -2.65
C PRO A 225 0.97 3.09 -3.38
N PHE A 226 -0.24 3.44 -3.80
CA PHE A 226 -0.56 4.66 -4.54
C PHE A 226 -1.28 5.67 -3.64
N ARG A 227 -1.48 6.89 -4.15
CA ARG A 227 -2.18 7.94 -3.41
C ARG A 227 -3.63 7.53 -3.10
N PRO A 228 -4.19 7.94 -1.95
CA PRO A 228 -3.62 8.83 -0.93
C PRO A 228 -2.69 8.13 0.07
N PHE A 229 -1.72 8.87 0.63
CA PHE A 229 -0.73 8.34 1.59
C PHE A 229 -1.01 8.71 3.06
N VAL A 230 -1.95 9.61 3.31
CA VAL A 230 -2.33 10.07 4.65
C VAL A 230 -3.84 9.98 4.76
N LEU A 231 -4.32 9.32 5.81
CA LEU A 231 -5.74 9.27 6.14
C LEU A 231 -5.97 9.96 7.49
N ALA A 232 -6.72 11.05 7.46
CA ALA A 232 -7.27 11.67 8.65
C ALA A 232 -8.70 11.19 8.84
N THR A 233 -9.01 10.60 9.99
CA THR A 233 -10.35 10.10 10.30
C THR A 233 -10.75 10.45 11.73
N THR A 234 -12.06 10.57 11.96
CA THR A 234 -12.67 10.79 13.27
C THR A 234 -13.23 9.47 13.81
N SER A 235 -14.24 9.52 14.70
CA SER A 235 -14.94 8.32 15.17
C SER A 235 -15.58 7.49 14.05
N VAL A 236 -15.83 8.08 12.88
CA VAL A 236 -16.36 7.38 11.70
C VAL A 236 -15.44 6.25 11.22
N GLY A 237 -14.13 6.33 11.50
CA GLY A 237 -13.18 5.25 11.19
C GLY A 237 -12.99 4.21 12.30
N GLN A 238 -13.79 4.21 13.37
CA GLN A 238 -13.52 3.45 14.61
C GLN A 238 -13.88 1.96 14.60
N GLU A 239 -14.52 1.42 13.55
CA GLU A 239 -14.86 -0.02 13.49
C GLU A 239 -14.59 -0.62 12.11
N GLY A 240 -14.14 -1.88 12.07
CA GLY A 240 -14.10 -2.72 10.86
C GLY A 240 -13.13 -2.32 9.73
N LEU A 241 -12.10 -1.51 10.00
CA LEU A 241 -11.14 -1.06 8.97
C LEU A 241 -9.69 -1.36 9.34
N ASP A 242 -8.99 -2.02 8.42
CA ASP A 242 -7.58 -2.35 8.53
C ASP A 242 -6.75 -1.43 7.63
N PHE A 243 -5.68 -0.84 8.18
CA PHE A 243 -4.81 0.15 7.52
C PHE A 243 -3.32 -0.25 7.49
N HIS A 244 -3.00 -1.40 8.07
CA HIS A 244 -1.67 -2.01 8.11
C HIS A 244 -0.91 -2.21 6.79
N PRO A 245 -1.53 -2.30 5.59
CA PRO A 245 -0.79 -2.73 4.40
C PRO A 245 0.38 -1.80 4.11
N TYR A 246 0.14 -0.49 4.05
CA TYR A 246 1.19 0.51 3.83
C TYR A 246 1.30 1.54 4.96
N CYS A 247 0.67 1.29 6.12
CA CYS A 247 0.85 2.12 7.31
C CYS A 247 1.66 1.41 8.39
N TYR A 248 2.64 2.12 8.95
CA TYR A 248 3.30 1.77 10.22
C TYR A 248 3.37 2.96 11.18
N ARG A 249 2.78 4.11 10.84
CA ARG A 249 2.70 5.30 11.72
C ARG A 249 1.26 5.65 12.01
N VAL A 250 0.92 5.88 13.27
CA VAL A 250 -0.41 6.34 13.71
C VAL A 250 -0.24 7.63 14.50
N TYR A 251 -0.99 8.66 14.12
CA TYR A 251 -1.04 9.94 14.84
C TYR A 251 -2.33 10.03 15.66
N HIS A 252 -2.20 10.09 16.98
CA HIS A 252 -3.31 10.35 17.88
C HIS A 252 -3.47 11.86 18.09
N TRP A 253 -4.25 12.50 17.21
CA TRP A 253 -4.53 13.94 17.35
C TRP A 253 -5.22 14.27 18.68
N ASN A 254 -6.15 13.41 19.11
CA ASN A 254 -6.77 13.45 20.44
C ASN A 254 -6.60 12.09 21.11
N LEU A 255 -6.19 12.07 22.39
CA LEU A 255 -6.10 10.84 23.17
C LEU A 255 -7.50 10.29 23.50
N PRO A 256 -7.71 8.97 23.41
CA PRO A 256 -8.97 8.35 23.80
C PRO A 256 -9.26 8.49 25.29
N GLY A 257 -10.53 8.26 25.67
CA GLY A 257 -10.97 8.23 27.07
C GLY A 257 -10.47 7.03 27.84
N ASN A 258 -10.26 5.91 27.16
CA ASN A 258 -9.92 4.64 27.78
C ASN A 258 -8.70 3.99 27.05
N PRO A 259 -7.96 3.09 27.72
CA PRO A 259 -6.80 2.41 27.14
C PRO A 259 -7.18 1.41 26.02
N VAL A 260 -8.37 0.84 26.07
CA VAL A 260 -8.83 -0.17 25.08
C VAL A 260 -8.99 0.46 23.69
N ASP A 261 -9.58 1.64 23.61
CA ASP A 261 -9.72 2.44 22.41
C ASP A 261 -8.36 2.82 21.83
N LEU A 262 -7.36 3.06 22.69
CA LEU A 262 -5.99 3.34 22.25
C LEU A 262 -5.43 2.10 21.54
N GLU A 263 -5.52 0.93 22.18
CA GLU A 263 -5.06 -0.33 21.62
C GLU A 263 -5.80 -0.74 20.34
N GLN A 264 -7.12 -0.56 20.30
CA GLN A 264 -7.94 -0.82 19.10
C GLN A 264 -7.57 0.10 17.92
N ARG A 265 -7.27 1.38 18.19
CA ARG A 265 -6.81 2.33 17.16
C ARG A 265 -5.45 1.93 16.61
N GLU A 266 -4.52 1.54 17.47
CA GLU A 266 -3.18 1.07 17.09
C GLU A 266 -3.22 -0.30 16.37
N GLY A 267 -4.13 -1.19 16.77
CA GLY A 267 -4.32 -2.51 16.17
C GLY A 267 -4.71 -2.48 14.70
N ARG A 268 -5.03 -1.31 14.14
CA ARG A 268 -5.33 -1.13 12.71
C ARG A 268 -4.10 -1.21 11.81
N VAL A 269 -2.93 -0.87 12.36
CA VAL A 269 -1.66 -0.87 11.62
C VAL A 269 -0.78 -2.07 11.96
N HIS A 270 -1.05 -2.74 13.07
CA HIS A 270 -0.34 -3.94 13.49
C HIS A 270 -1.15 -5.20 13.16
N ARG A 271 -0.95 -5.75 11.95
CA ARG A 271 -1.65 -6.94 11.43
C ARG A 271 -0.71 -7.83 10.63
N TYR A 272 -1.22 -9.01 10.25
CA TYR A 272 -0.58 -9.96 9.34
C TYR A 272 0.06 -9.27 8.13
N LYS A 273 1.36 -9.52 7.91
CA LYS A 273 2.20 -8.93 6.86
C LYS A 273 2.12 -7.40 6.78
N GLY A 274 1.94 -6.72 7.92
CA GLY A 274 1.93 -5.25 8.00
C GLY A 274 3.19 -4.60 7.41
N HIS A 275 3.11 -3.30 7.10
CA HIS A 275 4.18 -2.59 6.39
C HIS A 275 5.54 -2.69 7.11
N ALA A 276 5.58 -2.53 8.44
CA ALA A 276 6.82 -2.64 9.21
C ALA A 276 7.47 -4.04 9.09
N VAL A 277 6.66 -5.11 9.15
CA VAL A 277 7.12 -6.49 8.95
C VAL A 277 7.73 -6.65 7.56
N ARG A 278 7.06 -6.16 6.51
CA ARG A 278 7.54 -6.28 5.13
C ARG A 278 8.82 -5.48 4.88
N LEU A 279 8.96 -4.30 5.48
CA LEU A 279 10.20 -3.51 5.42
C LEU A 279 11.37 -4.23 6.12
N ASN A 280 11.15 -4.74 7.33
CA ASN A 280 12.18 -5.50 8.06
C ASN A 280 12.54 -6.81 7.34
N LEU A 281 11.55 -7.48 6.73
CA LEU A 281 11.76 -8.67 5.92
C LEU A 281 12.66 -8.36 4.72
N ALA A 282 12.33 -7.31 3.95
CA ALA A 282 13.11 -6.92 2.79
C ALA A 282 14.55 -6.54 3.16
N GLU A 283 14.75 -5.86 4.30
CA GLU A 283 16.07 -5.50 4.82
C GLU A 283 16.92 -6.75 5.16
N ARG A 284 16.35 -7.67 5.94
CA ARG A 284 17.08 -8.83 6.48
C ARG A 284 17.22 -10.00 5.51
N GLN A 285 16.26 -10.16 4.59
CA GLN A 285 16.15 -11.34 3.71
C GLN A 285 16.54 -11.06 2.25
N THR A 286 17.07 -9.88 1.94
CA THR A 286 17.44 -9.50 0.56
C THR A 286 18.45 -10.46 -0.08
N THR A 287 19.34 -11.06 0.72
CA THR A 287 20.37 -12.01 0.25
C THR A 287 19.77 -13.30 -0.30
N VAL A 288 18.59 -13.72 0.17
CA VAL A 288 17.91 -14.94 -0.27
C VAL A 288 17.47 -14.83 -1.73
N VAL A 289 17.09 -13.63 -2.16
CA VAL A 289 16.61 -13.33 -3.52
C VAL A 289 17.71 -12.78 -4.44
N ARG A 290 18.81 -12.27 -3.89
CA ARG A 290 19.98 -11.81 -4.66
C ARG A 290 20.86 -12.99 -5.11
N GLY A 291 21.49 -12.84 -6.28
CA GLY A 291 22.67 -13.64 -6.66
C GLY A 291 22.44 -15.06 -7.18
N ARG A 292 21.20 -15.49 -7.46
CA ARG A 292 20.93 -16.85 -7.95
C ARG A 292 20.96 -17.03 -9.48
N GLY A 293 21.29 -15.99 -10.25
CA GLY A 293 21.30 -16.04 -11.73
C GLY A 293 19.93 -16.21 -12.40
N GLN A 294 18.89 -16.56 -11.63
CA GLN A 294 17.49 -16.63 -12.04
C GLN A 294 16.63 -15.89 -11.03
N ALA A 295 15.70 -15.09 -11.52
CA ALA A 295 14.73 -14.41 -10.66
C ALA A 295 13.78 -15.45 -10.05
N PRO A 296 13.45 -15.35 -8.75
CA PRO A 296 12.38 -16.16 -8.16
C PRO A 296 11.05 -15.92 -8.84
N ASP A 297 10.16 -16.92 -8.84
CA ASP A 297 8.74 -16.72 -9.19
C ASP A 297 8.17 -15.65 -8.26
N ASP A 298 8.02 -15.92 -6.96
CA ASP A 298 7.61 -14.91 -5.99
C ASP A 298 8.76 -14.60 -5.00
N PRO A 299 9.45 -13.45 -5.13
CA PRO A 299 10.54 -13.07 -4.23
C PRO A 299 10.05 -12.89 -2.78
N TRP A 300 8.84 -12.36 -2.59
CA TRP A 300 8.29 -12.11 -1.26
C TRP A 300 7.94 -13.42 -0.56
N LYS A 301 7.31 -14.36 -1.28
CA LYS A 301 7.06 -15.70 -0.76
C LYS A 301 8.35 -16.37 -0.30
N ARG A 302 9.42 -16.32 -1.11
CA ARG A 302 10.73 -16.88 -0.72
C ARG A 302 11.32 -16.22 0.52
N MET A 303 11.27 -14.89 0.61
CA MET A 303 11.76 -14.18 1.80
C MET A 303 10.96 -14.58 3.06
N PHE A 304 9.63 -14.66 2.96
CA PHE A 304 8.77 -15.09 4.06
C PHE A 304 9.02 -16.53 4.48
N GLU A 305 9.14 -17.46 3.53
CA GLU A 305 9.43 -18.88 3.80
C GLU A 305 10.82 -19.06 4.43
N HIS A 306 11.83 -18.33 3.95
CA HIS A 306 13.17 -18.39 4.55
C HIS A 306 13.17 -17.83 5.97
N ALA A 307 12.57 -16.67 6.20
CA ALA A 307 12.45 -16.09 7.53
C ALA A 307 11.66 -17.00 8.50
N ARG A 308 10.65 -17.73 8.01
CA ARG A 308 9.95 -18.75 8.79
C ARG A 308 10.87 -19.93 9.14
N SER A 309 11.69 -20.39 8.19
CA SER A 309 12.63 -21.50 8.41
C SER A 309 13.74 -21.18 9.43
N GLU A 310 14.07 -19.90 9.62
CA GLU A 310 15.01 -19.44 10.64
C GLU A 310 14.36 -19.27 12.03
N ALA A 311 13.03 -19.31 12.13
CA ALA A 311 12.34 -19.11 13.40
C ALA A 311 12.61 -20.29 14.36
N ALA A 312 12.95 -19.98 15.61
CA ALA A 312 13.26 -20.99 16.63
C ALA A 312 12.03 -21.87 16.97
N VAL A 313 10.83 -21.32 16.79
CA VAL A 313 9.56 -22.01 17.02
C VAL A 313 8.73 -21.88 15.76
N ASP A 314 8.28 -23.02 15.22
CA ASP A 314 7.36 -23.05 14.09
C ASP A 314 5.96 -22.62 14.57
N THR A 315 5.72 -21.31 14.48
CA THR A 315 4.43 -20.69 14.72
C THR A 315 4.08 -19.85 13.50
N ASP A 316 2.79 -19.66 13.23
CA ASP A 316 2.35 -18.74 12.17
C ASP A 316 2.52 -17.25 12.57
N LEU A 317 3.11 -16.96 13.75
CA LEU A 317 3.38 -15.60 14.21
C LEU A 317 4.66 -15.01 13.60
N ILE A 318 5.75 -15.79 13.54
CA ILE A 318 7.01 -15.34 12.96
C ILE A 318 7.14 -15.97 11.56
N PRO A 319 7.38 -15.21 10.49
CA PRO A 319 7.63 -13.76 10.44
C PRO A 319 6.36 -12.92 10.19
N TYR A 320 5.18 -13.52 10.08
CA TYR A 320 4.04 -12.84 9.48
C TYR A 320 3.41 -11.75 10.34
N TRP A 321 3.40 -11.90 11.65
CA TRP A 321 2.90 -10.91 12.60
C TRP A 321 4.04 -10.20 13.32
N ILE A 322 5.10 -10.94 13.63
CA ILE A 322 6.25 -10.44 14.39
C ILE A 322 7.51 -10.73 13.58
N TYR A 323 8.14 -9.66 13.11
CA TYR A 323 9.46 -9.72 12.49
C TYR A 323 10.20 -8.41 12.77
N GLU A 324 10.95 -8.40 13.87
CA GLU A 324 11.63 -7.21 14.37
C GLU A 324 12.83 -6.83 13.49
N GLY A 325 13.12 -5.53 13.45
CA GLY A 325 14.18 -4.94 12.65
C GLY A 325 14.27 -3.43 12.90
N SER A 326 14.83 -2.70 11.93
CA SER A 326 15.02 -1.25 12.04
C SER A 326 13.69 -0.47 12.02
N VAL A 327 12.65 -1.02 11.40
CA VAL A 327 11.33 -0.39 11.28
C VAL A 327 10.39 -0.92 12.34
N ARG A 328 9.70 0.01 13.03
CA ARG A 328 8.73 -0.29 14.08
C ARG A 328 7.42 0.43 13.80
N VAL A 329 6.33 -0.07 14.39
CA VAL A 329 5.06 0.67 14.39
C VAL A 329 5.19 1.87 15.33
N GLU A 330 5.16 3.07 14.75
CA GLU A 330 5.32 4.34 15.46
C GLU A 330 3.97 4.89 15.92
N ARG A 331 3.92 5.35 17.17
CA ARG A 331 2.76 5.98 17.80
C ARG A 331 3.12 7.41 18.10
N CYS A 332 2.56 8.32 17.32
CA CYS A 332 2.84 9.74 17.39
C CYS A 332 1.69 10.44 18.13
N VAL A 333 2.02 11.20 19.16
CA VAL A 333 1.07 12.08 19.84
C VAL A 333 1.65 13.50 19.75
N PRO A 334 1.00 14.45 19.05
CA PRO A 334 1.47 15.82 19.01
C PRO A 334 1.24 16.47 20.39
N MET A 335 2.30 16.54 21.20
CA MET A 335 2.24 17.06 22.55
C MET A 335 2.49 18.57 22.56
N LEU A 336 1.53 19.34 23.04
CA LEU A 336 1.76 20.76 23.36
C LEU A 336 2.35 20.87 24.78
N PRO A 337 3.42 21.67 25.00
CA PRO A 337 3.99 21.88 26.32
C PRO A 337 2.93 22.31 27.35
N PHE A 338 3.01 21.74 28.56
CA PHE A 338 2.08 22.00 29.67
C PHE A 338 0.61 21.62 29.42
N SER A 339 0.32 20.85 28.37
CA SER A 339 -1.03 20.33 28.12
C SER A 339 -1.41 19.21 29.10
N ARG A 340 -2.70 19.13 29.42
CA ARG A 340 -3.30 17.98 30.14
C ARG A 340 -3.05 16.65 29.44
N GLU A 341 -2.81 16.67 28.13
CA GLU A 341 -2.51 15.47 27.34
C GLU A 341 -1.23 14.77 27.83
N VAL A 342 -0.26 15.48 28.43
CA VAL A 342 0.97 14.89 29.00
C VAL A 342 0.64 13.90 30.11
N THR A 343 -0.12 14.35 31.10
CA THR A 343 -0.56 13.51 32.22
C THR A 343 -1.48 12.39 31.74
N ARG A 344 -2.35 12.69 30.78
CA ARG A 344 -3.30 11.71 30.23
C ARG A 344 -2.60 10.58 29.47
N LEU A 345 -1.59 10.89 28.67
CA LEU A 345 -0.80 9.88 27.96
C LEU A 345 -0.08 8.95 28.94
N ALA A 346 0.54 9.51 29.99
CA ALA A 346 1.20 8.72 31.02
C ALA A 346 0.22 7.78 31.74
N TRP A 347 -0.98 8.27 32.08
CA TRP A 347 -2.04 7.44 32.64
C TRP A 347 -2.50 6.34 31.67
N LEU A 348 -2.79 6.67 30.40
CA LEU A 348 -3.22 5.71 29.39
C LEU A 348 -2.21 4.56 29.21
N LYS A 349 -0.91 4.86 29.20
CA LYS A 349 0.14 3.84 29.08
C LYS A 349 0.15 2.87 30.27
N ARG A 350 0.01 3.39 31.49
CA ARG A 350 -0.07 2.56 32.70
C ARG A 350 -1.34 1.71 32.70
N SER A 351 -2.49 2.32 32.40
CA SER A 351 -3.77 1.60 32.33
C SER A 351 -3.78 0.53 31.24
N LEU A 352 -3.11 0.76 30.11
CA LEU A 352 -2.96 -0.24 29.05
C LEU A 352 -2.15 -1.46 29.51
N THR A 353 -1.11 -1.24 30.30
CA THR A 353 -0.30 -2.32 30.89
C THR A 353 -1.13 -3.20 31.82
N VAL A 354 -1.93 -2.57 32.68
CA VAL A 354 -2.88 -3.26 33.57
C VAL A 354 -3.95 -4.00 32.78
N TYR A 355 -4.48 -3.38 31.72
CA TYR A 355 -5.45 -4.01 30.84
C TYR A 355 -4.92 -5.29 30.18
N ARG A 356 -3.69 -5.26 29.65
CA ARG A 356 -3.03 -6.42 29.04
C ARG A 356 -2.79 -7.56 30.02
N LEU A 357 -2.51 -7.25 31.30
CA LEU A 357 -2.35 -8.26 32.36
C LEU A 357 -3.66 -8.99 32.67
N ALA A 358 -4.77 -8.25 32.69
CA ALA A 358 -6.08 -8.81 32.97
C ALA A 358 -6.73 -9.48 31.74
N PHE A 359 -6.14 -9.33 30.56
CA PHE A 359 -6.70 -9.85 29.32
C PHE A 359 -6.74 -11.39 29.33
N GLY A 360 -7.91 -11.95 29.03
CA GLY A 360 -8.13 -13.40 29.01
C GLY A 360 -8.28 -14.06 30.39
N GLN A 361 -8.29 -13.29 31.48
CA GLN A 361 -8.47 -13.80 32.85
C GLN A 361 -9.96 -13.92 33.23
N PRO A 362 -10.37 -14.97 33.97
CA PRO A 362 -11.69 -15.02 34.56
C PRO A 362 -11.88 -13.88 35.57
N ARG A 363 -13.05 -13.22 35.57
CA ARG A 363 -13.37 -12.02 36.39
C ARG A 363 -12.42 -10.84 36.16
N GLN A 364 -12.21 -10.51 34.89
CA GLN A 364 -11.36 -9.40 34.44
C GLN A 364 -11.58 -8.09 35.22
N ASP A 365 -12.83 -7.68 35.49
CA ASP A 365 -13.13 -6.43 36.20
C ASP A 365 -12.65 -6.40 37.66
N ASP A 366 -12.63 -7.56 38.33
CA ASP A 366 -12.15 -7.68 39.72
C ASP A 366 -10.62 -7.59 39.76
N LEU A 367 -9.96 -8.25 38.80
CA LEU A 367 -8.50 -8.22 38.65
C LEU A 367 -7.99 -6.84 38.24
N LEU A 368 -8.70 -6.16 37.33
CA LEU A 368 -8.40 -4.78 36.94
C LEU A 368 -8.44 -3.84 38.15
N ARG A 369 -9.51 -3.89 38.97
CA ARG A 369 -9.62 -3.07 40.19
C ARG A 369 -8.49 -3.33 41.17
N TYR A 370 -8.12 -4.58 41.36
CA TYR A 370 -7.01 -4.97 42.25
C TYR A 370 -5.66 -4.48 41.74
N LEU A 371 -5.38 -4.64 40.44
CA LEU A 371 -4.14 -4.16 39.82
C LEU A 371 -4.07 -2.63 39.80
N GLU A 372 -5.18 -1.92 39.63
CA GLU A 372 -5.24 -0.46 39.75
C GLU A 372 -4.90 0.01 41.18
N THR A 373 -5.30 -0.75 42.21
CA THR A 373 -4.94 -0.45 43.60
C THR A 373 -3.44 -0.59 43.81
N LEU A 374 -2.85 -1.68 43.31
CA LEU A 374 -1.41 -1.96 43.36
C LEU A 374 -0.56 -0.90 42.64
N VAL A 375 -1.01 -0.39 41.49
CA VAL A 375 -0.37 0.73 40.78
C VAL A 375 -0.46 2.02 41.61
N GLY A 376 -1.61 2.28 42.24
CA GLY A 376 -1.79 3.42 43.14
C GLY A 376 -0.88 3.39 44.37
N GLU A 377 -0.47 2.20 44.81
CA GLU A 377 0.45 1.96 45.92
C GLU A 377 1.94 2.06 45.53
N GLY A 378 2.25 2.39 44.28
CA GLY A 378 3.62 2.71 43.84
C GLY A 378 4.38 1.55 43.20
N ILE A 379 3.69 0.48 42.78
CA ILE A 379 4.33 -0.57 41.96
C ILE A 379 4.69 0.01 40.59
N ASP A 380 5.96 -0.12 40.23
CA ASP A 380 6.49 0.40 38.97
C ASP A 380 5.94 -0.38 37.76
N ALA A 381 5.76 0.33 36.64
CA ALA A 381 5.25 -0.24 35.40
C ALA A 381 6.12 -1.38 34.87
N THR A 382 7.44 -1.32 35.11
CA THR A 382 8.40 -2.38 34.75
C THR A 382 8.12 -3.71 35.47
N THR A 383 7.68 -3.64 36.74
CA THR A 383 7.33 -4.83 37.53
C THR A 383 6.04 -5.46 37.01
N LEU A 384 5.09 -4.64 36.57
CA LEU A 384 3.85 -5.11 35.93
C LEU A 384 4.09 -5.69 34.54
N GLU A 385 5.01 -5.14 33.75
CA GLU A 385 5.44 -5.72 32.47
C GLU A 385 6.05 -7.11 32.64
N ALA A 386 6.78 -7.37 33.73
CA ALA A 386 7.34 -8.68 34.03
C ALA A 386 6.25 -9.74 34.36
N LEU A 387 5.07 -9.32 34.83
CA LEU A 387 3.95 -10.19 35.17
C LEU A 387 3.05 -10.50 33.98
N GLN A 388 3.29 -9.90 32.80
CA GLN A 388 2.47 -10.11 31.61
C GLN A 388 2.60 -11.54 31.10
N ILE A 389 1.47 -12.11 30.68
CA ILE A 389 1.47 -13.36 29.94
C ILE A 389 2.13 -13.10 28.59
N ARG A 390 3.37 -13.54 28.45
CA ARG A 390 4.11 -13.48 27.18
C ARG A 390 3.71 -14.65 26.31
N LEU A 391 2.84 -14.37 25.32
CA LEU A 391 2.47 -15.33 24.27
C LEU A 391 3.45 -15.31 23.09
N GLN A 392 4.55 -14.57 23.21
CA GLN A 392 5.59 -14.51 22.19
C GLN A 392 6.23 -15.91 22.04
N PRO A 393 6.53 -16.38 20.81
CA PRO A 393 7.31 -17.59 20.62
C PRO A 393 8.68 -17.42 21.29
N GLY A 394 9.13 -18.39 22.07
CA GLY A 394 10.36 -18.28 22.84
C GLY A 394 11.58 -17.99 21.96
N SER A 395 12.24 -16.87 22.19
CA SER A 395 13.57 -16.58 21.65
C SER A 395 14.63 -17.32 22.47
N ARG A 396 15.65 -17.89 21.81
CA ARG A 396 16.88 -18.25 22.52
C ARG A 396 17.59 -16.97 22.94
N ASP A 397 18.14 -16.98 24.15
CA ASP A 397 18.94 -15.92 24.75
C ASP A 397 19.93 -15.30 23.74
N VAL A 398 19.59 -14.11 23.27
CA VAL A 398 20.56 -13.16 22.72
C VAL A 398 21.08 -12.38 23.93
N PRO A 399 22.40 -12.14 24.07
CA PRO A 399 22.93 -11.43 25.24
C PRO A 399 22.23 -10.09 25.46
N ASP A 400 21.85 -9.87 26.71
CA ASP A 400 21.03 -8.79 27.25
C ASP A 400 21.75 -7.43 27.22
N ASP A 401 21.97 -6.89 26.01
CA ASP A 401 22.60 -5.57 25.81
C ASP A 401 21.70 -4.61 24.99
N GLN A 402 20.41 -4.88 24.89
CA GLN A 402 19.43 -3.91 24.40
C GLN A 402 18.26 -3.74 25.37
N PRO A 403 18.05 -2.52 25.92
CA PRO A 403 16.87 -2.28 26.73
C PRO A 403 15.60 -2.52 25.91
N PRO A 404 14.47 -2.91 26.54
CA PRO A 404 13.17 -3.00 25.88
C PRO A 404 12.72 -1.59 25.46
N GLY A 405 13.22 -1.13 24.32
CA GLY A 405 13.12 0.24 23.86
C GLY A 405 11.76 0.52 23.24
N THR A 406 10.77 0.84 24.07
CA THR A 406 9.63 1.66 23.64
C THR A 406 10.04 3.13 23.71
N GLU A 407 10.98 3.55 22.86
CA GLU A 407 11.31 4.97 22.73
C GLU A 407 10.30 5.65 21.81
N ILE A 408 9.49 6.53 22.40
CA ILE A 408 8.82 7.58 21.65
C ILE A 408 9.91 8.59 21.30
N LEU A 409 10.26 8.67 20.02
CA LEU A 409 11.11 9.75 19.52
C LEU A 409 10.36 11.08 19.67
N ASP A 410 10.78 11.87 20.63
CA ASP A 410 10.36 13.26 20.81
C ASP A 410 11.02 14.09 19.69
N ARG A 411 10.42 14.09 18.49
CA ARG A 411 10.90 14.91 17.38
C ARG A 411 10.26 16.30 17.47
N PRO A 412 11.05 17.39 17.32
CA PRO A 412 10.49 18.73 17.26
C PRO A 412 9.49 18.84 16.09
N PRO A 413 8.49 19.72 16.20
CA PRO A 413 7.50 19.92 15.14
C PRO A 413 8.21 20.28 13.82
N LEU A 414 7.78 19.65 12.74
CA LEU A 414 8.19 20.04 11.39
C LEU A 414 7.88 21.53 11.20
N PRO A 415 8.79 22.32 10.61
CA PRO A 415 8.49 23.71 10.28
C PRO A 415 7.30 23.74 9.33
N CYS A 416 6.30 24.57 9.64
CA CYS A 416 5.21 24.87 8.71
C CYS A 416 5.81 25.24 7.34
N PRO A 417 5.33 24.66 6.23
CA PRO A 417 5.65 25.22 4.92
C PRO A 417 5.10 26.65 4.89
N ARG A 418 6.00 27.62 4.74
CA ARG A 418 5.64 28.98 4.34
C ARG A 418 5.30 29.00 2.86
#